data_AF-F8NX11-F1
#
_entry.id   AF-F8NX11-F1
#
_cell.length_a   1.000
_cell.length_b   1.000
_cell.length_c   1.000
_cell.angle_alpha   90.00
_cell.angle_beta   90.00
_cell.angle_gamma   90.00
#
_symmetry.space_group_name_H-M   'P 1'
#
loop_
_entity.id
_entity.type
_entity.pdbx_description
1 polymer ?
#
loop_
_entity_poly.entity_id
_entity_poly.type
_entity_poly.pdbx_seq_one_letter_code
_entity_poly.pdbx_strand_id
1 'polypeptide(L)'
;MGVKSLWSLLSPVGRPVMLETIEGKALAIDSSIWIYQFQATMRDKDGRALVNAHVLGFLRRICKLLFYGIRPVFVFDGGAPALKRNTISERKKKKSGAAVSHVKLAERLLAAQLRREALGHAQANRPPVSKGKGKAPAGSVMINENTVYLE
;
A
#
# COMPACT_ATOMS: atom_id res chain seq x y z
N MET A 1 -8.60 1.45 11.21
CA MET A 1 -9.50 0.89 12.27
C MET A 1 -10.03 2.08 13.05
N GLY A 2 -11.24 2.00 13.62
CA GLY A 2 -11.88 3.14 14.29
C GLY A 2 -12.88 3.92 13.43
N VAL A 3 -13.31 5.07 13.96
CA VAL A 3 -14.28 5.98 13.33
C VAL A 3 -13.57 6.89 12.32
N LYS A 4 -14.18 7.06 11.14
CA LYS A 4 -13.60 7.91 10.08
C LYS A 4 -13.61 9.38 10.52
N SER A 5 -12.51 10.09 10.26
CA SER A 5 -12.35 11.53 10.52
C SER A 5 -12.53 11.99 11.98
N LEU A 6 -12.60 11.07 12.94
CA LEU A 6 -12.76 11.43 14.34
C LEU A 6 -11.56 12.24 14.87
N TRP A 7 -10.35 11.85 14.50
CA TRP A 7 -9.13 12.51 14.96
C TRP A 7 -8.99 13.96 14.48
N SER A 8 -9.41 14.26 13.25
CA SER A 8 -9.39 15.64 12.74
C SER A 8 -10.35 16.55 13.52
N LEU A 9 -11.47 16.01 13.99
CA LEU A 9 -12.43 16.74 14.80
C LEU A 9 -11.93 16.96 16.23
N LEU A 10 -11.23 15.97 16.82
CA LEU A 10 -10.73 16.05 18.20
C LEU A 10 -9.36 16.73 18.32
N SER A 11 -8.67 16.99 17.22
CA SER A 11 -7.35 17.64 17.21
C SER A 11 -7.27 18.93 18.03
N PRO A 12 -8.25 19.85 18.00
CA PRO A 12 -8.18 21.11 18.76
C PRO A 12 -8.22 20.94 20.28
N VAL A 13 -8.76 19.82 20.78
CA VAL A 13 -8.87 19.54 22.22
C VAL A 13 -7.81 18.55 22.72
N GLY A 14 -6.91 18.11 21.84
CA GLY A 14 -5.83 17.20 22.17
C GLY A 14 -4.79 17.86 23.07
N ARG A 15 -4.40 17.18 24.16
CA ARG A 15 -3.35 17.64 25.07
C ARG A 15 -2.08 16.79 24.88
N PRO A 16 -0.93 17.39 24.55
CA PRO A 16 0.32 16.64 24.48
C PRO A 16 0.76 16.26 25.91
N VAL A 17 1.18 15.01 26.08
CA VAL A 17 1.66 14.47 27.36
C VAL A 17 3.01 13.82 27.12
N MET A 18 3.99 14.17 27.95
CA MET A 18 5.34 13.59 27.93
C MET A 18 5.31 12.20 28.60
N LEU A 19 6.03 11.22 28.07
CA LEU A 19 5.96 9.84 28.56
C LEU A 19 6.51 9.69 29.98
N GLU A 20 7.48 10.52 30.33
CA GLU A 20 8.10 10.64 31.64
C GLU A 20 7.07 10.97 32.73
N THR A 21 6.00 11.69 32.38
CA THR A 21 4.93 12.04 33.34
C THR A 21 4.03 10.86 33.71
N ILE A 22 4.18 9.71 33.03
CA ILE A 22 3.33 8.51 33.18
C ILE A 22 4.12 7.39 33.89
N GLU A 23 5.30 7.68 34.43
CA GLU A 23 6.11 6.72 35.19
C GLU A 23 5.32 6.08 36.36
N GLY A 24 5.49 4.77 36.55
CA GLY A 24 4.82 3.97 37.57
C GLY A 24 3.33 3.67 37.30
N LYS A 25 2.72 4.32 36.31
CA LYS A 25 1.31 4.09 35.95
C LYS A 25 1.13 2.77 35.21
N ALA A 26 0.00 2.11 35.45
CA ALA A 26 -0.44 0.98 34.67
C ALA A 26 -1.19 1.47 33.43
N LEU A 27 -0.78 1.03 32.25
CA LEU A 27 -1.37 1.46 30.98
C LEU A 27 -1.95 0.27 30.22
N ALA A 28 -3.26 0.31 29.96
CA ALA A 28 -3.92 -0.67 29.11
C ALA A 28 -3.58 -0.40 27.64
N ILE A 29 -3.13 -1.43 26.93
CA ILE A 29 -2.67 -1.36 25.55
C ILE A 29 -3.52 -2.30 24.71
N ASP A 30 -4.18 -1.76 23.69
CA ASP A 30 -4.80 -2.57 22.64
C ASP A 30 -3.70 -3.27 21.82
N SER A 31 -3.57 -4.57 22.03
CA SER A 31 -2.62 -5.42 21.30
C SER A 31 -3.06 -5.70 19.87
N SER A 32 -4.37 -5.76 19.63
CA SER A 32 -4.96 -6.10 18.33
C SER A 32 -4.57 -5.08 17.28
N ILE A 33 -4.59 -3.80 17.64
CA ILE A 33 -4.14 -2.72 16.74
C ILE A 33 -2.63 -2.74 16.52
N TRP A 34 -1.83 -3.07 17.53
CA TRP A 34 -0.37 -3.19 17.38
C TRP A 34 0.00 -4.28 16.38
N ILE A 35 -0.55 -5.49 16.54
CA ILE A 35 -0.30 -6.62 15.64
C ILE A 35 -0.62 -6.23 14.19
N TYR A 36 -1.80 -5.63 13.98
CA TYR A 36 -2.23 -5.18 12.66
C TYR A 36 -1.28 -4.13 12.07
N GLN A 37 -0.88 -3.13 12.86
CA GLN A 37 0.03 -2.08 12.41
C GLN A 37 1.38 -2.67 12.01
N PHE A 38 2.00 -3.50 12.86
CA PHE A 38 3.31 -4.06 12.56
C PHE A 38 3.32 -4.94 11.31
N GLN A 39 2.28 -5.77 11.13
CA GLN A 39 2.13 -6.56 9.91
C GLN A 39 1.92 -5.68 8.67
N ALA A 40 1.25 -4.52 8.81
CA ALA A 40 0.97 -3.62 7.70
C ALA A 40 2.16 -2.70 7.34
N THR A 41 2.95 -2.26 8.31
CA THR A 41 3.94 -1.18 8.11
C THR A 41 5.38 -1.65 8.03
N MET A 42 5.74 -2.75 8.70
CA MET A 42 7.13 -3.22 8.68
C MET A 42 7.42 -3.96 7.37
N ARG A 43 8.24 -3.34 6.55
CA ARG A 43 8.73 -3.85 5.27
C ARG A 43 10.25 -3.90 5.30
N ASP A 44 10.80 -4.90 4.64
CA ASP A 44 12.23 -4.98 4.38
C ASP A 44 12.64 -3.95 3.31
N LYS A 45 13.94 -3.79 3.08
CA LYS A 45 14.50 -2.89 2.05
C LYS A 45 13.93 -3.17 0.65
N ASP A 46 13.61 -4.42 0.37
CA ASP A 46 12.99 -4.87 -0.89
C ASP A 46 11.47 -4.66 -0.92
N GLY A 47 10.87 -4.01 0.10
CA GLY A 47 9.42 -3.79 0.19
C GLY A 47 8.62 -5.04 0.56
N ARG A 48 9.28 -6.17 0.86
CA ARG A 48 8.63 -7.41 1.31
C ARG A 48 8.16 -7.29 2.77
N ALA A 49 7.06 -7.96 3.11
CA ALA A 49 6.59 -8.01 4.48
C ALA A 49 7.62 -8.73 5.38
N LEU A 50 8.03 -8.09 6.47
CA LEU A 50 9.00 -8.69 7.38
C LEU A 50 8.35 -9.85 8.15
N VAL A 51 8.95 -11.04 8.04
CA VAL A 51 8.53 -12.21 8.82
C VAL A 51 8.74 -11.90 10.30
N ASN A 52 7.75 -12.20 11.15
CA ASN A 52 7.75 -11.88 12.58
C ASN A 52 7.83 -10.39 12.94
N ALA A 53 7.43 -9.48 12.02
CA ALA A 53 7.34 -8.04 12.28
C ALA A 53 6.66 -7.68 13.61
N HIS A 54 5.58 -8.39 13.94
CA HIS A 54 4.82 -8.17 15.16
C HIS A 54 5.66 -8.46 16.42
N VAL A 55 6.47 -9.52 16.45
CA VAL A 55 7.34 -9.85 17.60
C VAL A 55 8.37 -8.74 17.82
N LEU A 56 9.07 -8.35 16.76
CA LEU A 56 10.07 -7.29 16.83
C LEU A 56 9.46 -5.95 17.25
N GLY A 57 8.30 -5.62 16.69
CA GLY A 57 7.55 -4.41 17.02
C GLY A 57 7.10 -4.37 18.48
N PHE A 58 6.56 -5.48 18.98
CA PHE A 58 6.19 -5.62 20.39
C PHE A 58 7.39 -5.47 21.30
N LEU A 59 8.48 -6.19 21.03
CA LEU A 59 9.70 -6.11 21.84
C LEU A 59 10.18 -4.67 21.96
N ARG A 60 10.32 -3.96 20.84
CA ARG A 60 10.78 -2.55 20.83
C ARG A 60 9.85 -1.64 21.62
N ARG A 61 8.53 -1.79 21.49
CA ARG A 61 7.57 -0.94 22.23
C ARG A 61 7.52 -1.30 23.71
N ILE A 62 7.60 -2.58 24.08
CA ILE A 62 7.69 -3.03 25.48
C ILE A 62 8.94 -2.43 26.13
N CYS A 63 10.11 -2.57 25.50
CA CYS A 63 11.35 -1.97 26.01
C CYS A 63 11.21 -0.46 26.21
N LYS A 64 10.59 0.26 25.27
CA LYS A 64 10.35 1.70 25.41
C LYS A 64 9.43 2.03 26.59
N LEU A 65 8.36 1.28 26.80
CA LEU A 65 7.44 1.53 27.91
C LEU A 65 8.10 1.25 29.26
N LEU A 66 8.83 0.13 29.36
CA LEU A 66 9.56 -0.23 30.57
C LEU A 66 10.70 0.76 30.87
N PHE A 67 11.35 1.31 29.84
CA PHE A 67 12.37 2.37 29.99
C PHE A 67 11.81 3.61 30.70
N TYR A 68 10.55 3.98 30.44
CA TYR A 68 9.85 5.07 31.13
C TYR A 68 9.16 4.63 32.43
N GLY A 69 9.45 3.43 32.95
CA GLY A 69 8.83 2.89 34.16
C GLY A 69 7.32 2.66 34.05
N ILE A 70 6.76 2.59 32.84
CA ILE A 70 5.34 2.32 32.60
C ILE A 70 5.08 0.82 32.76
N ARG A 71 3.96 0.46 33.39
CA ARG A 71 3.54 -0.94 33.56
C ARG A 71 2.49 -1.32 32.51
N PRO A 72 2.85 -1.93 31.38
CA PRO A 72 1.90 -2.27 30.32
C PRO A 72 0.96 -3.40 30.73
N VAL A 73 -0.33 -3.25 30.42
CA VAL A 73 -1.36 -4.29 30.52
C VAL A 73 -1.90 -4.53 29.11
N PHE A 74 -1.57 -5.67 28.53
CA PHE A 74 -1.97 -6.00 27.15
C PHE A 74 -3.41 -6.53 27.10
N VAL A 75 -4.23 -5.88 26.28
CA VAL A 75 -5.63 -6.22 26.06
C VAL A 75 -5.79 -6.73 24.64
N PHE A 76 -6.30 -7.95 24.50
CA PHE A 76 -6.57 -8.57 23.21
C PHE A 76 -8.08 -8.58 22.96
N ASP A 77 -8.47 -8.34 21.70
CA ASP A 77 -9.87 -8.46 21.29
C ASP A 77 -10.31 -9.93 21.44
N GLY A 78 -11.49 -10.14 22.02
CA GLY A 78 -12.18 -11.42 21.99
C GLY A 78 -12.94 -11.64 20.67
N GLY A 79 -13.95 -12.52 20.72
CA GLY A 79 -14.83 -12.77 19.58
C GLY A 79 -15.55 -11.50 19.10
N ALA A 80 -15.56 -11.26 17.79
CA ALA A 80 -16.23 -10.09 17.22
C ALA A 80 -17.77 -10.21 17.34
N PRO A 81 -18.45 -9.18 17.86
CA PRO A 81 -19.92 -9.16 17.97
C PRO A 81 -20.56 -9.16 16.58
N ALA A 82 -21.80 -9.64 16.48
CA ALA A 82 -22.51 -9.83 15.21
C ALA A 82 -22.48 -8.59 14.31
N LEU A 83 -22.73 -7.41 14.88
CA LEU A 83 -22.70 -6.13 14.16
C LEU A 83 -21.33 -5.83 13.51
N LYS A 84 -20.22 -6.25 14.12
CA LYS A 84 -18.86 -6.04 13.60
C LYS A 84 -18.51 -7.05 12.49
N ARG A 85 -19.18 -8.20 12.42
CA ARG A 85 -18.86 -9.29 11.47
C ARG A 85 -19.05 -8.88 10.02
N ASN A 86 -20.16 -8.20 9.70
CA ASN A 86 -20.44 -7.72 8.34
C ASN A 86 -19.34 -6.76 7.86
N THR A 87 -19.00 -5.76 8.70
CA THR A 87 -17.93 -4.80 8.41
C THR A 87 -16.55 -5.46 8.28
N ILE A 88 -16.25 -6.50 9.06
CA ILE A 88 -15.00 -7.27 8.93
C ILE A 88 -14.97 -8.00 7.59
N SER A 89 -16.08 -8.64 7.19
CA SER A 89 -16.21 -9.35 5.91
C SER A 89 -16.00 -8.40 4.73
N GLU A 90 -16.66 -7.25 4.73
CA GLU A 90 -16.48 -6.23 3.69
C GLU A 90 -15.03 -5.74 3.60
N ARG A 91 -14.36 -5.52 4.73
CA ARG A 91 -12.95 -5.13 4.75
C ARG A 91 -12.05 -6.23 4.17
N LYS A 92 -12.33 -7.50 4.46
CA LYS A 92 -11.61 -8.64 3.88
C LYS A 92 -11.80 -8.68 2.36
N LYS A 93 -13.04 -8.53 1.87
CA LYS A 93 -13.36 -8.48 0.43
C LYS A 93 -12.65 -7.31 -0.29
N LYS A 94 -12.59 -6.12 0.33
CA LYS A 94 -11.88 -4.97 -0.24
C LYS A 94 -10.37 -5.23 -0.35
N LYS A 95 -9.77 -5.89 0.64
CA LYS A 95 -8.33 -6.26 0.59
C LYS A 95 -8.03 -7.26 -0.52
N SER A 96 -8.86 -8.29 -0.70
CA SER A 96 -8.67 -9.25 -1.79
C SER A 96 -8.90 -8.60 -3.15
N GLY A 97 -9.92 -7.74 -3.28
CA GLY A 97 -10.18 -7.00 -4.52
C GLY A 97 -9.05 -6.05 -4.91
N ALA A 98 -8.42 -5.39 -3.93
CA ALA A 98 -7.27 -4.53 -4.17
C ALA A 98 -6.09 -5.31 -4.79
N ALA A 99 -5.78 -6.50 -4.29
CA ALA A 99 -4.71 -7.33 -4.86
C ALA A 99 -4.95 -7.64 -6.34
N VAL A 100 -6.19 -7.98 -6.71
CA VAL A 100 -6.58 -8.22 -8.12
C VAL A 100 -6.42 -6.95 -8.97
N SER A 101 -6.76 -5.78 -8.43
CA SER A 101 -6.59 -4.50 -9.14
C SER A 101 -5.13 -4.13 -9.37
N HIS A 102 -4.22 -4.47 -8.45
CA HIS A 102 -2.79 -4.21 -8.59
C HIS A 102 -2.17 -5.04 -9.73
N VAL A 103 -2.57 -6.31 -9.86
CA VAL A 103 -2.11 -7.17 -10.97
C VAL A 103 -2.55 -6.59 -12.32
N LYS A 104 -3.84 -6.24 -12.45
CA LYS A 104 -4.37 -5.60 -13.67
C LYS A 104 -3.69 -4.26 -13.98
N LEU A 105 -3.34 -3.49 -12.96
CA LEU A 105 -2.63 -2.22 -13.15
C LEU A 105 -1.19 -2.46 -13.61
N ALA A 106 -0.49 -3.44 -13.02
CA ALA A 106 0.86 -3.83 -13.45
C ALA A 106 0.87 -4.33 -14.91
N GLU A 107 -0.10 -5.16 -15.30
CA GLU A 107 -0.28 -5.61 -16.68
C GLU A 107 -0.47 -4.43 -17.64
N ARG A 108 -1.33 -3.47 -17.28
CA ARG A 108 -1.56 -2.26 -18.09
C ARG A 108 -0.32 -1.39 -18.22
N LEU A 109 0.43 -1.22 -17.14
CA LEU A 109 1.69 -0.45 -17.16
C LEU A 109 2.74 -1.13 -18.03
N LEU A 110 2.91 -2.44 -17.91
CA LEU A 110 3.83 -3.22 -18.73
C LEU A 110 3.46 -3.13 -20.21
N ALA A 111 2.18 -3.32 -20.54
CA ALA A 111 1.68 -3.20 -21.91
C ALA A 111 1.92 -1.79 -22.49
N ALA A 112 1.75 -0.74 -21.68
CA ALA A 112 2.04 0.64 -22.10
C ALA A 112 3.55 0.87 -22.34
N GLN A 113 4.42 0.29 -21.52
CA GLN A 113 5.87 0.35 -21.72
C GLN A 113 6.30 -0.35 -23.02
N LEU A 114 5.83 -1.57 -23.25
CA LEU A 114 6.13 -2.34 -24.46
C LEU A 114 5.67 -1.61 -25.73
N ARG A 115 4.48 -1.00 -25.71
CA ARG A 115 4.00 -0.16 -26.83
C ARG A 115 4.93 1.02 -27.11
N ARG A 116 5.41 1.69 -26.06
CA ARG A 116 6.31 2.84 -26.21
C ARG A 116 7.65 2.43 -26.83
N GLU A 117 8.19 1.30 -26.40
CA GLU A 117 9.46 0.76 -26.89
C GLU A 117 9.34 0.30 -28.35
N ALA A 118 8.25 -0.40 -28.71
CA ALA A 118 7.95 -0.79 -30.09
C ALA A 118 7.85 0.42 -31.04
N LEU A 119 7.20 1.50 -30.63
CA LEU A 119 7.15 2.74 -31.40
C LEU A 119 8.54 3.39 -31.56
N GLY A 120 9.37 3.35 -30.51
CA GLY A 120 10.75 3.82 -30.56
C GLY A 120 11.59 3.05 -31.59
N HIS A 121 11.52 1.72 -31.57
CA HIS A 121 12.20 0.87 -32.56
C HIS A 121 11.68 1.10 -33.99
N ALA A 122 10.36 1.26 -34.18
CA ALA A 122 9.79 1.55 -35.50
C ALA A 122 10.21 2.92 -36.05
N GLN A 123 10.41 3.92 -35.19
CA GLN A 123 10.94 5.23 -35.58
C GLN A 123 12.44 5.20 -35.88
N ALA A 124 13.22 4.40 -35.14
CA ALA A 124 14.65 4.23 -35.36
C ALA A 124 14.97 3.45 -36.65
N ASN A 125 14.14 2.49 -37.03
CA ASN A 125 14.29 1.72 -38.28
C ASN A 125 13.67 2.40 -39.52
N ARG A 126 13.24 3.67 -39.41
CA ARG A 126 12.69 4.40 -40.54
C ARG A 126 13.84 4.89 -41.45
N PRO A 127 13.92 4.49 -42.73
CA PRO A 127 14.98 4.96 -43.62
C PRO A 127 14.89 6.49 -43.80
N PRO A 128 16.01 7.19 -44.01
CA PRO A 128 16.00 8.63 -44.18
C PRO A 128 15.21 8.99 -45.44
N VAL A 129 14.12 9.75 -45.26
CA VAL A 129 13.29 10.24 -46.36
C VAL A 129 14.09 11.27 -47.16
N SER A 130 14.40 10.96 -48.42
CA SER A 130 14.99 11.91 -49.36
C SER A 130 14.09 13.14 -49.51
N LYS A 131 14.64 14.33 -49.27
CA LYS A 131 13.93 15.63 -49.42
C LYS A 131 13.50 15.87 -50.87
N GLY A 132 12.33 15.35 -51.26
CA GLY A 132 11.61 15.74 -52.47
C GLY A 132 10.36 16.54 -52.10
N LYS A 133 10.22 17.77 -52.61
CA LYS A 133 9.01 18.59 -52.46
C LYS A 133 7.83 17.86 -53.11
N GLY A 134 7.01 17.18 -52.31
CA GLY A 134 5.82 16.47 -52.78
C GLY A 134 4.84 16.22 -51.62
N LYS A 135 3.60 16.63 -51.84
CA LYS A 135 2.42 16.55 -50.96
C LYS A 135 2.34 15.19 -50.24
N ALA A 136 2.26 15.18 -48.90
CA ALA A 136 2.16 13.95 -48.10
C ALA A 136 0.86 13.18 -48.43
N PRO A 137 0.91 11.88 -48.80
CA PRO A 137 -0.29 11.07 -48.85
C PRO A 137 -0.61 10.58 -47.44
N ALA A 138 -1.89 10.68 -47.06
CA ALA A 138 -2.46 9.99 -45.92
C ALA A 138 -2.46 8.48 -46.20
N GLY A 139 -1.37 7.80 -45.86
CA GLY A 139 -1.23 6.34 -45.97
C GLY A 139 -1.33 5.69 -44.59
N SER A 140 -2.26 4.74 -44.46
CA SER A 140 -2.46 3.89 -43.28
C SER A 140 -1.16 3.31 -42.75
N VAL A 141 -0.98 3.36 -41.43
CA VAL A 141 0.08 2.62 -40.72
C VAL A 141 -0.07 1.14 -41.09
N MET A 142 0.88 0.59 -41.85
CA MET A 142 0.88 -0.84 -42.19
C MET A 142 1.17 -1.63 -40.92
N ILE A 143 0.13 -2.29 -40.42
CA ILE A 143 0.18 -3.22 -39.30
C ILE A 143 1.00 -4.42 -39.77
N ASN A 144 2.09 -4.74 -39.07
CA ASN A 144 2.92 -5.89 -39.41
C ASN A 144 2.34 -7.18 -38.80
N GLU A 145 2.78 -8.33 -39.32
CA GLU A 145 2.32 -9.67 -38.90
C GLU A 145 2.60 -10.00 -37.42
N ASN A 146 3.41 -9.19 -36.73
CA ASN A 146 3.76 -9.35 -35.31
C ASN A 146 2.98 -8.39 -34.38
N THR A 147 2.00 -7.65 -34.89
CA THR A 147 1.20 -6.74 -34.06
C THR A 147 0.13 -7.52 -33.30
N VAL A 148 0.45 -7.95 -32.08
CA VAL A 148 -0.52 -8.59 -31.19
C VAL A 148 -1.40 -7.52 -30.55
N TYR A 149 -2.67 -7.46 -30.96
CA TYR A 149 -3.71 -6.75 -30.23
C TYR A 149 -4.14 -7.62 -29.05
N LEU A 150 -4.10 -7.06 -27.84
CA LEU A 150 -4.89 -7.61 -26.72
C LEU A 150 -6.25 -6.90 -26.76
N GLU A 151 -7.31 -7.67 -27.02
CA GLU A 151 -8.70 -7.27 -26.72
C GLU A 151 -8.93 -7.11 -25.21
#